data_AF-A0A1E3VSV5-F1
#
_entry.id   AF-A0A1E3VSV5-F1
#
_cell.length_a   1.000
_cell.length_b   1.000
_cell.length_c   1.000
_cell.angle_alpha   90.00
_cell.angle_beta   90.00
_cell.angle_gamma   90.00
#
_symmetry.space_group_name_H-M   'P 1'
#
loop_
_entity.id
_entity.type
_entity.pdbx_description
1 polymer ?
#
loop_
_entity_poly.entity_id
_entity_poly.type
_entity_poly.pdbx_seq_one_letter_code
_entity_poly.pdbx_strand_id
1 'polypeptide(L)'
;MRAAKPPEGGRMFEIIVMVCLAATGEQCTEFKLPDKEYRDAVSCIRDSHGEGAAWQSQNTKYALVGTRCAKGAKAPVAPNS
;
A
#
# COMPACT_ATOMS: atom_id res chain seq x y z
N MET A 1 -26.43 24.70 11.23
CA MET A 1 -25.05 24.18 11.22
C MET A 1 -25.03 22.99 10.27
N ARG A 2 -24.44 23.11 9.07
CA ARG A 2 -24.34 21.98 8.14
C ARG A 2 -23.10 21.17 8.52
N ALA A 3 -23.28 19.88 8.82
CA ALA A 3 -22.19 18.94 9.01
C ALA A 3 -21.30 18.98 7.75
N ALA A 4 -19.98 19.09 7.95
CA ALA A 4 -19.02 19.04 6.87
C ALA A 4 -19.11 17.65 6.21
N LYS A 5 -19.60 17.62 4.97
CA LYS A 5 -19.55 16.45 4.10
C LYS A 5 -18.07 16.06 3.95
N PRO A 6 -17.66 14.80 4.22
CA PRO A 6 -16.28 14.38 3.94
C PRO A 6 -15.99 14.64 2.46
N PRO A 7 -14.80 15.17 2.11
CA PRO A 7 -14.52 15.53 0.73
C PRO A 7 -14.49 14.26 -0.14
N GLU A 8 -15.54 14.07 -0.93
CA GLU A 8 -15.49 13.20 -2.10
C GLU A 8 -14.37 13.71 -3.03
N GLY A 9 -13.33 12.90 -3.24
CA GLY A 9 -12.43 13.07 -4.38
C GLY A 9 -11.11 13.82 -4.17
N GLY A 10 -10.57 13.89 -2.95
CA GLY A 10 -9.16 14.26 -2.75
C GLY A 10 -8.25 13.07 -3.06
N ARG A 11 -7.79 12.92 -4.32
CA ARG A 11 -6.90 11.82 -4.74
C ARG A 11 -5.63 11.76 -3.84
N MET A 12 -5.62 10.87 -2.85
CA MET A 12 -4.49 10.65 -1.94
C MET A 12 -3.47 9.67 -2.53
N PHE A 13 -2.25 9.71 -2.02
CA PHE A 13 -1.22 8.74 -2.34
C PHE A 13 -1.41 7.51 -1.45
N GLU A 14 -1.41 6.35 -2.07
CA GLU A 14 -1.52 5.04 -1.43
C GLU A 14 -0.15 4.34 -1.52
N ILE A 15 0.19 3.58 -0.50
CA ILE A 15 1.36 2.70 -0.55
C ILE A 15 1.00 1.42 -1.30
N ILE A 16 1.80 1.11 -2.30
CA ILE A 16 1.74 -0.14 -3.06
C ILE A 16 2.94 -0.99 -2.67
N VAL A 17 2.67 -2.21 -2.21
CA VAL A 17 3.70 -3.23 -1.99
C VAL A 17 3.78 -4.13 -3.22
N MET A 18 4.99 -4.35 -3.71
CA MET A 18 5.28 -5.30 -4.77
C MET A 18 5.85 -6.55 -4.12
N VAL A 19 5.19 -7.69 -4.31
CA VAL A 19 5.49 -8.90 -3.55
C VAL A 19 5.50 -10.11 -4.48
N CYS A 20 6.35 -11.09 -4.21
CA CYS A 20 6.36 -12.37 -4.93
C CYS A 20 6.12 -13.52 -3.95
N LEU A 21 5.62 -14.67 -4.41
CA LEU A 21 5.53 -15.85 -3.55
C LEU A 21 6.93 -16.27 -3.08
N ALA A 22 7.11 -16.38 -1.77
CA ALA A 22 8.43 -16.68 -1.19
C ALA A 22 8.92 -18.08 -1.56
N ALA A 23 8.00 -19.02 -1.76
CA ALA A 23 8.31 -20.41 -2.10
C ALA A 23 8.88 -20.58 -3.52
N THR A 24 8.48 -19.74 -4.46
CA THR A 24 8.81 -19.89 -5.90
C THR A 24 9.64 -18.73 -6.44
N GLY A 25 9.57 -17.54 -5.86
CA GLY A 25 10.14 -16.30 -6.42
C GLY A 25 9.44 -15.83 -7.72
N GLU A 26 8.69 -16.72 -8.36
CA GLU A 26 7.85 -16.49 -9.53
C GLU A 26 6.42 -16.21 -9.06
N GLN A 27 5.70 -15.33 -9.77
CA GLN A 27 4.37 -14.79 -9.41
C GLN A 27 4.43 -13.58 -8.47
N CYS A 28 4.87 -12.45 -9.03
CA CYS A 28 4.83 -11.17 -8.35
C CYS A 28 3.49 -10.46 -8.58
N THR A 29 2.97 -9.80 -7.55
CA THR A 29 1.73 -9.04 -7.56
C THR A 29 1.91 -7.74 -6.80
N GLU A 30 1.17 -6.71 -7.19
CA GLU A 30 1.09 -5.45 -6.48
C GLU A 30 -0.16 -5.40 -5.63
N PHE A 31 -0.03 -4.97 -4.38
CA PHE A 31 -1.16 -4.73 -3.49
C PHE A 31 -1.14 -3.32 -2.94
N LYS A 32 -2.32 -2.70 -2.82
CA LYS A 32 -2.48 -1.47 -2.05
C LYS A 32 -2.64 -1.79 -0.57
N LEU A 33 -1.93 -1.05 0.27
CA LEU A 33 -2.15 -1.07 1.72
C LEU A 33 -3.35 -0.17 2.06
N PRO A 34 -4.41 -0.69 2.70
CA PRO A 34 -5.65 0.05 2.91
C PRO A 34 -5.58 1.06 4.05
N ASP A 35 -4.62 0.93 4.96
CA ASP A 35 -4.68 1.61 6.27
C ASP A 35 -4.11 3.03 6.27
N LYS A 36 -3.42 3.43 5.19
CA LYS A 36 -2.74 4.74 5.13
C LYS A 36 -2.88 5.41 3.77
N GLU A 37 -3.58 6.54 3.79
CA GLU A 37 -3.65 7.48 2.69
C GLU A 37 -2.82 8.74 3.03
N TYR A 38 -2.01 9.19 2.08
CA TYR A 38 -1.10 10.32 2.24
C TYR A 38 -1.50 11.49 1.37
N ARG A 39 -1.38 12.71 1.91
CA ARG A 39 -1.70 13.94 1.16
C ARG A 39 -0.67 14.29 0.10
N ASP A 40 0.58 13.86 0.28
CA ASP A 40 1.71 14.15 -0.59
C ASP A 40 2.59 12.91 -0.81
N ALA A 41 3.34 12.92 -1.91
CA ALA A 41 4.18 11.80 -2.31
C ALA A 41 5.39 11.61 -1.38
N VAL A 42 5.93 12.68 -0.77
CA VAL A 42 7.14 12.63 0.05
C VAL A 42 6.86 11.90 1.36
N SER A 43 5.75 12.26 2.02
CA SER A 43 5.27 11.57 3.22
C SER A 43 4.99 10.10 2.93
N CYS A 44 4.36 9.80 1.78
CA CYS A 44 4.12 8.41 1.38
C CYS A 44 5.43 7.63 1.21
N ILE A 45 6.42 8.17 0.48
CA ILE A 45 7.70 7.49 0.21
C ILE A 45 8.49 7.28 1.51
N ARG A 46 8.48 8.27 2.40
CA ARG A 46 9.17 8.17 3.71
C ARG A 46 8.65 6.99 4.52
N ASP A 47 7.34 6.79 4.51
CA ASP A 47 6.69 5.80 5.36
C ASP A 47 6.53 4.43 4.64
N SER A 48 6.60 4.39 3.30
CA SER A 48 6.32 3.19 2.50
C SER A 48 7.19 1.99 2.84
N HIS A 49 8.47 2.20 3.12
CA HIS A 49 9.39 1.13 3.50
C HIS A 49 9.03 0.51 4.85
N GLY A 50 8.67 1.36 5.83
CA GLY A 50 8.27 0.90 7.17
C GLY A 50 6.96 0.12 7.13
N GLU A 51 5.97 0.63 6.40
CA GLU A 51 4.69 -0.06 6.23
C GLU A 51 4.84 -1.36 5.44
N GLY A 52 5.68 -1.37 4.40
CA GLY A 52 5.99 -2.59 3.65
C GLY A 52 6.63 -3.67 4.53
N ALA A 53 7.59 -3.29 5.38
CA ALA A 53 8.23 -4.20 6.32
C ALA A 53 7.25 -4.73 7.38
N ALA A 54 6.39 -3.85 7.92
CA ALA A 54 5.35 -4.24 8.87
C ALA A 54 4.37 -5.24 8.23
N TRP A 55 3.94 -4.99 7.00
CA TRP A 55 3.08 -5.91 6.26
C TRP A 55 3.77 -7.27 6.01
N GLN A 56 5.04 -7.28 5.57
CA GLN A 56 5.78 -8.52 5.32
C GLN A 56 5.94 -9.36 6.59
N SER A 57 6.14 -8.73 7.76
CA SER A 57 6.28 -9.45 9.03
C SER A 57 5.04 -10.31 9.38
N GLN A 58 3.87 -9.94 8.86
CA GLN A 58 2.60 -10.65 9.04
C GLN A 58 2.29 -11.59 7.87
N ASN A 59 3.00 -11.45 6.74
CA ASN A 59 2.69 -12.09 5.47
C ASN A 59 3.89 -12.90 4.93
N THR A 60 4.41 -13.82 5.73
CA THR A 60 5.65 -14.59 5.48
C THR A 60 5.62 -15.47 4.22
N LYS A 61 4.44 -15.76 3.67
CA LYS A 61 4.29 -16.46 2.38
C LYS A 61 4.73 -15.63 1.17
N TYR A 62 4.88 -14.32 1.36
CA TYR A 62 5.33 -13.39 0.34
C TYR A 62 6.69 -12.80 0.68
N ALA A 63 7.51 -12.57 -0.34
CA ALA A 63 8.70 -11.76 -0.28
C ALA A 63 8.39 -10.36 -0.82
N LEU A 64 8.59 -9.32 -0.01
CA LEU A 64 8.51 -7.94 -0.47
C LEU A 64 9.73 -7.64 -1.35
N VAL A 65 9.49 -7.25 -2.60
CA VAL A 65 10.56 -6.87 -3.55
C VAL A 65 10.67 -5.37 -3.73
N GLY A 66 9.65 -4.62 -3.31
CA GLY A 66 9.74 -3.16 -3.25
C GLY A 66 8.44 -2.50 -2.82
N THR A 67 8.50 -1.19 -2.62
CA THR A 67 7.33 -0.36 -2.38
C THR A 67 7.32 0.82 -3.33
N ARG A 68 6.13 1.31 -3.67
CA ARG A 68 5.95 2.55 -4.41
C ARG A 68 4.73 3.30 -3.92
N CYS A 69 4.71 4.60 -4.15
CA CYS A 69 3.57 5.44 -3.85
C CYS A 69 2.80 5.76 -5.12
N ALA A 70 1.48 5.64 -5.08
CA ALA A 70 0.63 5.79 -6.24
C ALA A 70 -0.62 6.59 -5.91
N LYS A 71 -1.02 7.48 -6.81
CA LYS A 71 -2.22 8.29 -6.65
C LYS A 71 -3.40 7.59 -7.31
N GLY A 72 -4.37 7.12 -6.53
CA GLY A 72 -5.57 6.45 -7.06
C GLY A 72 -5.25 5.14 -7.77
N ALA A 73 -4.46 4.28 -7.12
CA ALA A 73 -4.06 2.99 -7.64
C ALA A 73 -5.25 2.05 -7.83
N LYS A 74 -5.21 1.31 -8.94
CA LYS A 74 -6.16 0.21 -9.23
C LYS A 74 -5.69 -1.15 -8.72
N ALA A 75 -4.67 -1.18 -7.88
CA ALA A 75 -4.14 -2.42 -7.32
C ALA A 75 -5.17 -3.09 -6.39
N PRO A 76 -5.22 -4.43 -6.34
CA PRO A 76 -6.02 -5.13 -5.34
C PRO A 76 -5.55 -4.76 -3.93
N VAL A 77 -6.46 -4.77 -2.97
CA VAL A 77 -6.10 -4.57 -1.55
C VAL A 77 -5.28 -5.76 -1.10
N ALA A 78 -4.24 -5.51 -0.30
CA ALA A 78 -3.47 -6.58 0.30
C ALA A 78 -4.41 -7.49 1.11
N PRO A 79 -4.28 -8.83 0.98
CA PRO A 79 -5.08 -9.73 1.79
C PRO A 79 -4.79 -9.44 3.27
N ASN A 80 -5.85 -9.25 4.06
CA ASN A 80 -5.75 -9.22 5.51
C ASN A 80 -5.32 -10.61 5.98
N SER A 81 -4.33 -10.67 6.87
CA SER A 81 -3.92 -11.92 7.52
C SER A 81 -5.05 -12.52 8.36
#